data_AF-A0A5Q0NZ34-F1
#
_entry.id   AF-A0A5Q0NZ34-F1
#
_cell.length_a   1.000
_cell.length_b   1.000
_cell.length_c   1.000
_cell.angle_alpha   90.00
_cell.angle_beta   90.00
_cell.angle_gamma   90.00
#
_symmetry.space_group_name_H-M   'P 1'
#
loop_
_entity.id
_entity.type
_entity.pdbx_description
1 polymer ?
#
loop_
_entity_poly.entity_id
_entity_poly.type
_entity_poly.pdbx_seq_one_letter_code
_entity_poly.pdbx_strand_id
1 'polypeptide(L)'
;MKPLQAVGCGLLLILLNVVIEGFDLLPNPLGWALVLLGVVALRPRLSTGTPVLVAAIASAAVSVPLWIPGVAEAVSAADPALGWALSLPQVVFTALFFHALQELARAAGNHDAAGWLQICWVGAVIVGVLPAVLLPLGVGGPLLALAGVFSLLVGLLQVVLSFAYADRAWARSATSAPH
;
A
#
# COMPACT_ATOMS: atom_id res chain seq x y z
N MET A 1 -0.55 20.70 5.60
CA MET A 1 0.19 19.64 4.87
C MET A 1 -0.82 18.69 4.21
N LYS A 2 -0.50 18.11 3.04
CA LYS A 2 -1.37 17.16 2.30
C LYS A 2 -0.89 15.72 2.58
N PRO A 3 -1.33 15.08 3.68
CA PRO A 3 -0.77 13.79 4.09
C PRO A 3 -1.00 12.69 3.05
N LEU A 4 -2.15 12.69 2.37
CA LEU A 4 -2.42 11.75 1.28
C LEU A 4 -1.49 11.93 0.09
N GLN A 5 -0.99 13.14 -0.18
CA GLN A 5 0.00 13.34 -1.23
C GLN A 5 1.33 12.66 -0.87
N ALA A 6 1.76 12.74 0.40
CA ALA A 6 2.95 12.03 0.87
C ALA A 6 2.78 10.51 0.77
N VAL A 7 1.62 9.98 1.19
CA VAL A 7 1.31 8.55 1.01
C VAL A 7 1.28 8.16 -0.47
N GLY A 8 0.64 8.96 -1.32
CA GLY A 8 0.57 8.72 -2.76
C GLY A 8 1.94 8.68 -3.43
N CYS A 9 2.83 9.62 -3.10
CA CYS A 9 4.23 9.59 -3.55
C CYS A 9 4.97 8.35 -3.05
N GLY A 10 4.78 7.98 -1.78
CA GLY A 10 5.41 6.79 -1.21
C GLY A 10 4.96 5.50 -1.89
N LEU A 11 3.65 5.34 -2.09
CA LEU A 11 3.06 4.21 -2.82
C LEU A 11 3.52 4.18 -4.28
N LEU A 12 3.67 5.34 -4.93
CA LEU A 12 4.19 5.42 -6.29
C LEU A 12 5.64 4.92 -6.35
N LEU A 13 6.49 5.32 -5.41
CA LEU A 13 7.86 4.82 -5.33
C LEU A 13 7.90 3.30 -5.10
N ILE A 14 7.05 2.78 -4.20
CA ILE A 14 6.98 1.33 -3.93
C ILE A 14 6.50 0.55 -5.17
N LEU A 15 5.61 1.15 -5.96
CA LEU A 15 5.06 0.53 -7.17
C LEU A 15 6.05 0.55 -8.33
N LEU A 16 6.89 1.59 -8.40
CA LEU A 16 7.89 1.76 -9.45
C LEU A 16 9.19 1.06 -9.06
N ASN A 17 9.49 -0.05 -9.72
CA ASN A 17 10.77 -0.72 -9.56
C ASN A 17 11.72 -0.31 -10.70
N VAL A 18 12.85 0.32 -10.36
CA VAL A 18 13.87 0.74 -11.34
C VAL A 18 15.21 0.11 -10.95
N VAL A 19 15.48 -1.08 -11.46
CA VAL A 19 16.72 -1.82 -11.16
C VAL A 19 17.86 -1.36 -12.08
N ILE A 20 18.93 -0.83 -11.48
CA ILE A 20 20.22 -0.57 -12.15
C ILE A 20 21.33 -1.25 -11.36
N GLU A 21 22.14 -2.08 -12.02
CA GLU A 21 23.26 -2.80 -11.41
C GLU A 21 22.87 -3.63 -10.16
N GLY A 22 21.63 -4.14 -10.15
CA GLY A 22 21.09 -4.94 -9.04
C GLY A 22 20.51 -4.11 -7.89
N PHE A 23 20.64 -2.78 -7.91
CA PHE A 23 20.00 -1.88 -6.96
C PHE A 23 18.72 -1.28 -7.53
N ASP A 24 17.67 -1.26 -6.72
CA ASP A 24 16.47 -0.47 -7.02
C ASP A 24 16.76 1.01 -6.70
N LEU A 25 16.78 1.84 -7.76
CA LEU A 25 17.00 3.29 -7.69
C LEU A 25 15.82 4.03 -7.07
N LEU A 26 14.64 3.42 -7.00
CA LEU A 26 13.47 3.95 -6.30
C LEU A 26 13.24 3.12 -5.03
N PRO A 27 14.13 3.20 -4.04
CA PRO A 27 14.17 2.26 -2.93
C PRO A 27 12.82 2.23 -2.20
N ASN A 28 12.24 1.04 -2.10
CA ASN A 28 11.08 0.79 -1.25
C ASN A 28 11.18 1.44 0.15
N PRO A 29 12.33 1.43 0.85
CA PRO A 29 12.50 2.16 2.11
C PRO A 29 12.17 3.66 2.04
N LEU A 30 12.54 4.35 0.95
CA LEU A 30 12.20 5.76 0.75
C LEU A 30 10.70 5.94 0.54
N GLY A 31 10.09 5.05 -0.24
CA GLY A 31 8.64 5.02 -0.40
C GLY A 31 7.92 4.86 0.94
N TRP A 32 8.35 3.91 1.77
CA TRP A 32 7.80 3.72 3.11
C TRP A 32 8.04 4.88 4.06
N ALA A 33 9.17 5.59 3.96
CA ALA A 33 9.40 6.81 4.75
C ALA A 33 8.36 7.90 4.43
N LEU A 34 8.01 8.09 3.15
CA LEU A 34 6.96 9.01 2.73
C LEU A 34 5.56 8.55 3.17
N VAL A 35 5.28 7.25 3.06
CA VAL A 35 4.04 6.65 3.59
C VAL A 35 3.91 6.92 5.08
N LEU A 36 4.95 6.65 5.87
CA LEU A 36 4.96 6.88 7.31
C LEU A 36 4.73 8.34 7.66
N LEU A 37 5.35 9.28 6.93
CA LEU A 37 5.13 10.72 7.12
C LEU A 37 3.65 11.09 6.94
N GLY A 38 3.02 10.61 5.86
CA GLY A 38 1.60 10.86 5.59
C GLY A 38 0.67 10.18 6.60
N VAL A 39 0.96 8.93 6.99
CA VAL A 39 0.18 8.17 7.96
C VAL A 39 0.26 8.81 9.35
N VAL A 40 1.44 9.22 9.82
CA VAL A 40 1.59 9.88 11.13
C VAL A 40 0.75 11.16 11.20
N ALA A 41 0.73 11.95 10.12
CA ALA A 41 -0.06 13.17 10.06
C ALA A 41 -1.58 12.93 9.97
N LEU A 42 -2.01 11.79 9.39
CA LEU A 42 -3.42 11.44 9.22
C LEU A 42 -3.99 10.58 10.36
N ARG A 43 -3.12 9.89 11.11
CA ARG A 43 -3.49 8.90 12.15
C ARG A 43 -4.60 9.35 13.10
N PRO A 44 -4.66 10.62 13.58
CA PRO A 44 -5.66 11.00 14.58
C PRO A 44 -7.08 11.04 14.02
N ARG A 45 -7.24 11.00 12.69
CA ARG A 45 -8.53 11.02 11.99
C ARG A 45 -9.00 9.63 11.55
N LEU A 46 -8.14 8.63 11.62
CA LEU A 46 -8.44 7.28 11.17
C LEU A 46 -8.99 6.46 12.34
N SER A 47 -10.12 5.79 12.13
CA SER A 47 -10.71 4.83 13.09
C SER A 47 -9.71 3.74 13.49
N THR A 48 -8.87 3.32 12.56
CA THR A 48 -7.82 2.30 12.73
C THR A 48 -6.40 2.88 12.66
N GLY A 49 -6.20 4.13 13.12
CA GLY A 49 -4.93 4.84 12.97
C GLY A 49 -3.69 4.12 13.54
N THR A 50 -3.81 3.46 14.70
CA THR A 50 -2.71 2.67 15.28
C THR A 50 -2.41 1.40 14.49
N PRO A 51 -3.39 0.52 14.18
CA PRO A 51 -3.17 -0.61 13.27
C PRO A 51 -2.54 -0.24 11.93
N VAL A 52 -3.01 0.85 11.30
CA VAL A 52 -2.45 1.37 10.03
C VAL A 52 -0.98 1.74 10.21
N LEU A 53 -0.63 2.46 11.28
CA LEU A 53 0.76 2.84 11.56
C LEU A 53 1.66 1.61 11.80
N VAL A 54 1.19 0.64 12.58
CA VAL A 54 1.95 -0.60 12.85
C VAL A 54 2.19 -1.37 11.56
N ALA A 55 1.18 -1.50 10.70
CA ALA A 55 1.33 -2.15 9.40
C ALA A 55 2.31 -1.40 8.48
N ALA A 56 2.29 -0.07 8.48
CA ALA A 56 3.26 0.75 7.74
C ALA A 56 4.69 0.56 8.26
N ILE A 57 4.89 0.52 9.59
CA ILE A 57 6.20 0.27 10.21
C ILE A 57 6.70 -1.13 9.87
N ALA A 58 5.84 -2.15 9.99
CA ALA A 58 6.19 -3.53 9.65
C ALA A 58 6.60 -3.66 8.18
N SER A 59 5.88 -2.98 7.28
CA SER A 59 6.22 -2.95 5.86
C SER A 59 7.55 -2.25 5.58
N ALA A 60 7.78 -1.11 6.24
CA ALA A 60 9.07 -0.42 6.18
C ALA A 60 10.22 -1.33 6.65
N ALA A 61 10.02 -2.02 7.77
CA ALA A 61 11.02 -2.94 8.33
C ALA A 61 11.34 -4.11 7.39
N VAL A 62 10.34 -4.67 6.70
CA VAL A 62 10.56 -5.73 5.69
C VAL A 62 11.21 -5.18 4.42
N SER A 63 10.92 -3.94 4.03
CA SER A 63 11.48 -3.33 2.81
C SER A 63 12.98 -3.09 2.88
N VAL A 64 13.54 -2.85 4.07
CA VAL A 64 14.97 -2.56 4.27
C VAL A 64 15.87 -3.74 3.87
N PRO A 65 15.70 -4.97 4.39
CA PRO A 65 16.53 -6.10 3.98
C PRO A 65 16.27 -6.51 2.53
N LEU A 66 15.03 -6.38 2.03
CA LEU A 66 14.69 -6.75 0.65
C LEU A 66 15.28 -5.79 -0.41
N TRP A 67 15.68 -4.58 -0.02
CA TRP A 67 16.36 -3.65 -0.90
C TRP A 67 17.84 -4.03 -1.16
N ILE A 68 18.42 -4.88 -0.31
CA ILE A 68 19.79 -5.37 -0.52
C ILE A 68 19.79 -6.30 -1.74
N PRO A 69 20.65 -6.06 -2.77
CA PRO A 69 20.69 -6.88 -3.97
C PRO A 69 20.89 -8.36 -3.65
N GLY A 70 20.09 -9.23 -4.28
CA GLY A 70 20.18 -10.69 -4.11
C GLY A 70 19.39 -11.25 -2.93
N VAL A 71 18.91 -10.43 -1.99
CA VAL A 71 18.13 -10.94 -0.84
C VAL A 71 16.74 -11.39 -1.29
N ALA A 72 16.05 -10.60 -2.11
CA ALA A 72 14.71 -10.94 -2.60
C ALA A 72 14.73 -12.20 -3.50
N GLU A 73 15.76 -12.33 -4.33
CA GLU A 73 15.99 -13.50 -5.17
C GLU A 73 16.32 -14.74 -4.32
N ALA A 74 17.17 -14.60 -3.31
CA ALA A 74 17.52 -15.70 -2.41
C ALA A 74 16.30 -16.21 -1.63
N VAL A 75 15.42 -15.31 -1.15
CA VAL A 75 14.17 -15.69 -0.48
C VAL A 75 13.26 -16.44 -1.44
N SER A 76 13.07 -15.93 -2.65
CA SER A 76 12.18 -16.54 -3.65
C SER A 76 12.70 -17.88 -4.15
N ALA A 77 14.02 -18.04 -4.23
CA ALA A 77 14.68 -19.30 -4.59
C ALA A 77 14.57 -20.37 -3.48
N ALA A 78 14.54 -19.95 -2.21
CA ALA A 78 14.36 -20.86 -1.09
C ALA A 78 12.92 -21.40 -1.01
N ASP A 79 11.93 -20.51 -1.09
CA ASP A 79 10.51 -20.87 -1.14
C ASP A 79 9.67 -19.69 -1.70
N PRO A 80 8.95 -19.86 -2.83
CA PRO A 80 8.05 -18.84 -3.36
C PRO A 80 7.00 -18.33 -2.35
N ALA A 81 6.58 -19.17 -1.39
CA ALA A 81 5.64 -18.78 -0.35
C ALA A 81 6.22 -17.73 0.61
N LEU A 82 7.55 -17.69 0.81
CA LEU A 82 8.20 -16.66 1.62
C LEU A 82 8.14 -15.28 0.96
N GLY A 83 8.30 -15.22 -0.37
CA GLY A 83 8.16 -13.97 -1.12
C GLY A 83 6.76 -13.35 -0.94
N TRP A 84 5.72 -14.19 -1.00
CA TRP A 84 4.35 -13.77 -0.68
C TRP A 84 4.22 -13.36 0.79
N ALA A 85 4.72 -14.16 1.73
CA ALA A 85 4.59 -13.88 3.17
C ALA A 85 5.22 -12.54 3.56
N LEU A 86 6.37 -12.18 2.97
CA LEU A 86 7.03 -10.89 3.19
C LEU A 86 6.25 -9.71 2.62
N SER A 87 5.35 -9.92 1.66
CA SER A 87 4.46 -8.86 1.15
C SER A 87 3.24 -8.59 2.05
N LEU A 88 2.95 -9.48 3.01
CA LEU A 88 1.75 -9.38 3.86
C LEU A 88 1.64 -8.09 4.66
N PRO A 89 2.71 -7.54 5.26
CA PRO A 89 2.62 -6.25 5.94
C PRO A 89 2.09 -5.14 5.02
N GLN A 90 2.53 -5.11 3.76
CA GLN A 90 2.08 -4.13 2.76
C GLN A 90 0.62 -4.34 2.36
N VAL A 91 0.19 -5.59 2.18
CA VAL A 91 -1.21 -5.94 1.92
C VAL A 91 -2.09 -5.49 3.09
N VAL A 92 -1.70 -5.78 4.32
CA VAL A 92 -2.42 -5.37 5.54
C VAL A 92 -2.47 -3.85 5.64
N PHE A 93 -1.36 -3.16 5.39
CA PHE A 93 -1.31 -1.70 5.38
C PHE A 93 -2.30 -1.11 4.37
N THR A 94 -2.22 -1.52 3.11
CA THR A 94 -3.10 -0.99 2.06
C THR A 94 -4.57 -1.28 2.34
N ALA A 95 -4.92 -2.50 2.76
CA ALA A 95 -6.29 -2.84 3.13
C ALA A 95 -6.81 -1.96 4.28
N LEU A 96 -6.07 -1.86 5.39
CA LEU A 96 -6.48 -1.07 6.55
C LEU A 96 -6.57 0.44 6.22
N PHE A 97 -5.59 0.95 5.47
CA PHE A 97 -5.52 2.38 5.15
C PHE A 97 -6.68 2.81 4.24
N PHE A 98 -6.93 2.08 3.16
CA PHE A 98 -8.03 2.42 2.24
C PHE A 98 -9.41 2.18 2.85
N HIS A 99 -9.55 1.20 3.74
CA HIS A 99 -10.76 1.03 4.55
C HIS A 99 -11.00 2.24 5.48
N ALA A 100 -9.98 2.68 6.20
CA ALA A 100 -10.10 3.85 7.09
C ALA A 100 -10.41 5.14 6.32
N LEU A 101 -9.83 5.33 5.13
CA LEU A 101 -10.16 6.45 4.25
C LEU A 101 -11.61 6.39 3.75
N GLN A 102 -12.08 5.20 3.39
CA GLN A 102 -13.47 4.98 2.99
C GLN A 102 -14.42 5.40 4.13
N GLU A 103 -14.17 4.97 5.35
CA GLU A 103 -14.98 5.35 6.52
C GLU A 103 -14.96 6.87 6.74
N LEU A 104 -13.79 7.49 6.62
CA LEU A 104 -13.61 8.93 6.77
C LEU A 104 -14.37 9.72 5.68
N ALA A 105 -14.33 9.26 4.43
CA ALA A 105 -15.10 9.85 3.33
C ALA A 105 -16.61 9.69 3.53
N ARG A 106 -17.08 8.53 4.02
CA ARG A 106 -18.50 8.30 4.36
C ARG A 106 -18.96 9.20 5.49
N ALA A 107 -18.19 9.32 6.56
CA ALA A 107 -18.50 10.20 7.68
C ALA A 107 -18.59 11.67 7.26
N ALA A 108 -17.86 12.06 6.23
CA ALA A 108 -17.92 13.39 5.63
C ALA A 108 -19.06 13.56 4.58
N GLY A 109 -19.93 12.56 4.39
CA GLY A 109 -21.03 12.59 3.43
C GLY A 109 -20.60 12.45 1.96
N ASN A 110 -19.34 12.07 1.69
CA ASN A 110 -18.82 11.94 0.33
C ASN A 110 -18.92 10.49 -0.16
N HIS A 111 -20.12 10.10 -0.58
CA HIS A 111 -20.44 8.72 -0.98
C HIS A 111 -19.69 8.26 -2.24
N ASP A 112 -19.43 9.16 -3.19
CA ASP A 112 -18.67 8.85 -4.41
C ASP A 112 -17.22 8.48 -4.09
N ALA A 113 -16.55 9.30 -3.27
CA ALA A 113 -15.18 9.01 -2.85
C ALA A 113 -15.12 7.70 -2.03
N ALA A 114 -16.10 7.47 -1.17
CA ALA A 114 -16.21 6.24 -0.40
C ALA A 114 -16.37 5.00 -1.30
N GLY A 115 -17.13 5.09 -2.40
CA GLY A 115 -17.28 3.99 -3.36
C GLY A 115 -15.95 3.60 -4.01
N TRP A 116 -15.20 4.58 -4.50
CA TRP A 116 -13.87 4.34 -5.08
C TRP A 116 -12.85 3.80 -4.08
N LEU A 117 -12.88 4.28 -2.83
CA LEU A 117 -12.02 3.78 -1.76
C LEU A 117 -12.40 2.35 -1.34
N GLN A 118 -13.69 2.01 -1.37
CA GLN A 118 -14.16 0.64 -1.16
C GLN A 118 -13.63 -0.30 -2.24
N ILE A 119 -13.62 0.12 -3.52
CA ILE A 119 -13.01 -0.66 -4.60
C ILE A 119 -11.53 -0.90 -4.33
N CYS A 120 -10.79 0.11 -3.86
CA CYS A 120 -9.37 -0.06 -3.50
C CYS A 120 -9.17 -1.02 -2.33
N TRP A 121 -10.00 -0.92 -1.28
CA TRP A 121 -9.93 -1.81 -0.13
C TRP A 121 -10.23 -3.27 -0.51
N VAL A 122 -11.35 -3.51 -1.19
CA VAL A 122 -11.73 -4.85 -1.66
C VAL A 122 -10.69 -5.39 -2.64
N GLY A 123 -10.22 -4.55 -3.57
CA GLY A 123 -9.16 -4.89 -4.51
C GLY A 123 -7.88 -5.32 -3.79
N ALA A 124 -7.42 -4.57 -2.79
CA ALA A 124 -6.23 -4.89 -2.00
C ALA A 124 -6.35 -6.26 -1.30
N VAL A 125 -7.51 -6.55 -0.71
CA VAL A 125 -7.78 -7.83 -0.06
C VAL A 125 -7.75 -8.98 -1.08
N ILE A 126 -8.44 -8.82 -2.21
CA ILE A 126 -8.50 -9.85 -3.25
C ILE A 126 -7.09 -10.16 -3.78
N VAL A 127 -6.35 -9.14 -4.21
CA VAL A 127 -5.03 -9.34 -4.82
C VAL A 127 -4.00 -9.84 -3.82
N GLY A 128 -4.13 -9.50 -2.52
CA GLY A 128 -3.26 -10.00 -1.47
C GLY A 128 -3.51 -11.47 -1.09
N VAL A 129 -4.76 -11.92 -1.16
CA VAL A 129 -5.15 -13.31 -0.86
C VAL A 129 -4.93 -14.23 -2.06
N LEU A 130 -5.01 -13.70 -3.28
CA LEU A 130 -4.97 -14.51 -4.51
C LEU A 130 -3.72 -15.42 -4.61
N PRO A 131 -2.48 -14.96 -4.33
CA PRO A 131 -1.30 -15.84 -4.34
C PRO A 131 -1.39 -16.98 -3.32
N ALA A 132 -1.99 -16.74 -2.14
CA ALA A 132 -2.17 -17.75 -1.10
C ALA A 132 -3.10 -18.89 -1.54
N VAL A 133 -4.01 -18.62 -2.48
CA VAL A 133 -4.91 -19.62 -3.07
C VAL A 133 -4.26 -20.29 -4.27
N LEU A 134 -3.59 -19.52 -5.14
CA LEU A 134 -3.03 -20.05 -6.38
C LEU A 134 -1.78 -20.92 -6.16
N LEU A 135 -0.88 -20.53 -5.24
CA LEU A 135 0.38 -21.25 -5.00
C LEU A 135 0.15 -22.69 -4.50
N PRO A 136 -0.71 -22.97 -3.49
CA PRO A 136 -0.96 -24.35 -3.03
C PRO A 136 -1.69 -25.22 -4.06
N LEU A 137 -2.46 -24.62 -4.97
CA LEU A 137 -3.17 -25.34 -6.02
C LEU A 137 -2.26 -25.73 -7.20
N GLY A 138 -0.98 -25.35 -7.17
CA GLY A 138 -0.04 -25.61 -8.26
C GLY A 138 -0.38 -24.85 -9.55
N VAL A 139 -1.22 -23.82 -9.46
CA VAL A 139 -1.68 -23.05 -10.62
C VAL A 139 -0.60 -22.03 -10.99
N GLY A 140 0.29 -22.44 -11.91
CA GLY A 140 1.37 -21.61 -12.42
C GLY A 140 1.03 -20.83 -13.70
N GLY A 141 1.95 -19.96 -14.12
CA GLY A 141 1.96 -19.36 -15.45
C GLY A 141 0.92 -18.26 -15.67
N PRO A 142 -0.01 -18.37 -16.63
CA PRO A 142 -0.86 -17.25 -17.08
C PRO A 142 -1.74 -16.65 -15.98
N LEU A 143 -2.29 -17.48 -15.09
CA LEU A 143 -3.20 -17.00 -14.05
C LEU A 143 -2.46 -16.23 -12.95
N LEU A 144 -1.26 -16.66 -12.59
CA LEU A 144 -0.39 -15.94 -11.66
C LEU A 144 0.09 -14.61 -12.26
N ALA A 145 0.40 -14.60 -13.56
CA ALA A 145 0.71 -13.36 -14.28
C ALA A 145 -0.48 -12.39 -14.29
N LEU A 146 -1.69 -12.90 -14.55
CA LEU A 146 -2.91 -12.10 -14.50
C LEU A 146 -3.18 -11.53 -13.11
N ALA A 147 -2.95 -12.32 -12.04
CA ALA A 147 -2.99 -11.84 -10.66
C ALA A 147 -2.04 -10.66 -10.43
N GLY A 148 -0.80 -10.76 -10.94
CA GLY A 148 0.17 -9.66 -10.90
C GLY A 148 -0.31 -8.39 -11.61
N VAL A 149 -0.95 -8.52 -12.77
CA VAL A 149 -1.55 -7.38 -13.49
C VAL A 149 -2.65 -6.72 -12.66
N PHE A 150 -3.54 -7.51 -12.04
CA PHE A 150 -4.57 -6.96 -11.15
C PHE A 150 -3.98 -6.25 -9.93
N SER A 151 -2.92 -6.80 -9.32
CA SER A 151 -2.19 -6.13 -8.23
C SER A 151 -1.65 -4.76 -8.67
N LEU A 152 -1.06 -4.67 -9.87
CA LEU A 152 -0.56 -3.42 -10.43
C LEU A 152 -1.69 -2.39 -10.64
N LEU A 153 -2.81 -2.82 -11.23
CA LEU A 153 -3.95 -1.93 -11.49
C LEU A 153 -4.58 -1.40 -10.20
N VAL A 154 -4.71 -2.25 -9.18
CA VAL A 154 -5.18 -1.84 -7.86
C VAL A 154 -4.19 -0.85 -7.22
N GLY A 155 -2.88 -1.13 -7.28
CA GLY A 155 -1.84 -0.22 -6.79
C GLY A 155 -1.86 1.14 -7.48
N LEU A 156 -2.03 1.17 -8.81
CA LEU A 156 -2.17 2.41 -9.58
C LEU A 156 -3.42 3.20 -9.16
N LEU A 157 -4.56 2.53 -9.00
CA LEU A 157 -5.78 3.18 -8.55
C LEU A 157 -5.59 3.79 -7.16
N GLN A 158 -4.95 3.06 -6.24
CA GLN A 158 -4.63 3.55 -4.89
C GLN A 158 -3.76 4.82 -4.93
N VAL A 159 -2.74 4.84 -5.79
CA VAL A 159 -1.88 6.02 -6.02
C VAL A 159 -2.72 7.19 -6.56
N VAL A 160 -3.50 6.96 -7.62
CA VAL A 160 -4.34 7.98 -8.25
C VAL A 160 -5.34 8.58 -7.25
N LEU A 161 -6.04 7.75 -6.48
CA LEU A 161 -7.00 8.24 -5.48
C LEU A 161 -6.32 9.00 -4.34
N SER A 162 -5.11 8.59 -3.94
CA SER A 162 -4.33 9.32 -2.93
C SER A 162 -4.03 10.75 -3.39
N PHE A 163 -3.66 10.95 -4.66
CA PHE A 163 -3.48 12.28 -5.23
C PHE A 163 -4.80 13.01 -5.44
N ALA A 164 -5.81 12.37 -6.04
CA ALA A 164 -7.10 12.98 -6.36
C ALA A 164 -7.85 13.47 -5.10
N TYR A 165 -7.66 12.80 -3.97
CA TYR A 165 -8.29 13.17 -2.70
C TYR A 165 -7.38 13.95 -1.75
N ALA A 166 -6.15 14.29 -2.15
CA ALA A 166 -5.18 14.97 -1.29
C ALA A 166 -5.64 16.33 -0.76
N ASP A 167 -6.51 17.02 -1.50
CA ASP A 167 -7.03 18.35 -1.14
C ASP A 167 -8.36 18.34 -0.37
N ARG A 168 -8.99 17.17 -0.26
CA ARG A 168 -10.30 17.03 0.40
C ARG A 168 -10.18 17.39 1.88
N ALA A 169 -11.13 18.18 2.40
CA ALA A 169 -11.11 18.66 3.78
C ALA A 169 -11.07 17.51 4.82
N TRP A 170 -11.73 16.39 4.53
CA TRP A 170 -11.70 15.19 5.35
C TRP A 170 -10.33 14.49 5.35
N ALA A 171 -9.48 14.73 4.35
CA ALA A 171 -8.16 14.12 4.20
C ALA A 171 -6.98 15.01 4.64
N ARG A 172 -7.24 16.24 5.10
CA ARG A 172 -6.19 17.13 5.61
C ARG A 172 -5.76 16.73 7.04
N SER A 173 -4.53 17.10 7.40
CA SER A 173 -3.99 16.93 8.77
C SER A 173 -4.92 17.55 9.83
N ALA A 174 -5.05 16.91 11.00
CA ALA A 174 -5.90 17.40 12.09
C ALA A 174 -5.51 18.82 12.57
N THR A 175 -4.24 19.19 12.46
CA THR A 175 -3.69 20.48 12.89
C THR A 175 -4.13 21.69 12.04
N SER A 176 -4.86 21.48 10.94
CA SER A 176 -5.31 22.57 10.05
C SER A 176 -6.77 23.00 10.28
N ALA A 177 -7.40 22.60 11.39
CA ALA A 177 -8.68 23.19 11.78
C ALA A 177 -8.42 24.62 12.31
N PRO A 178 -8.97 25.67 11.68
CA PRO A 178 -8.94 27.00 12.29
C PRO A 178 -9.78 26.96 13.57
N HIS A 179 -9.18 27.44 14.67
CA HIS A 179 -9.91 27.83 15.87
C HIS A 179 -10.84 29.01 15.57
#